data_AF-A0A972VEI9-F1
#
_entry.id   AF-A0A972VEI9-F1
#
_cell.length_a   1.000
_cell.length_b   1.000
_cell.length_c   1.000
_cell.angle_alpha   90.00
_cell.angle_beta   90.00
_cell.angle_gamma   90.00
#
_symmetry.space_group_name_H-M   'P 1'
#
loop_
_entity.id
_entity.type
_entity.pdbx_description
1 polymer ?
#
loop_
_entity_poly.entity_id
_entity_poly.type
_entity_poly.pdbx_seq_one_letter_code
_entity_poly.pdbx_strand_id
1 'polypeptide(L)'
;SELLLMDREGKTKSLYRLPEAWVKAGVTLHEPRPIRSRARERVIPTRRDEAQDTGRLILTDAYTGRRMEGVQQGEIKKLLVLEVLPMPVHYTGGMDPISYSGTFTLERVLGTIPVEADGSAYMELPALRSFFFVALDKDDNSVKRMQSFLSVMPGETTSCVGCHEHRTYAVKNTNQPTPLALMREPSRVTPIPGIPEVFDFPRDIQPILDKHCVTCHNYDKYEGQVILTGDRGPLFSHSYYTLTALQQIVDGRDQPISNRAPKSIGAVSSPLMHKVLTHHNDVSLSPEETNMIRYWIEAGAAYPGTYGALGSGMIGGYYENSQVLKDTTWPESKKAADAVKRRCAGCHTGERILPKTLSDERQVSFWRPDMRDPRLRLARHAVFNLTRPDKSLMLLAPLAKAAGGYGLCKLTDQAGHERPVFSDRNDPDYQAIWALCHAGQLCLDKIKRFDMPGFQPPKGYVHEMQRYGILPKESSQNQPLALDSYALDQAYWKSLWHQPSQSQHH
;
A
#
# COMPACT_ATOMS: atom_id res chain seq x y z
N SER A 1 -5.23 43.21 5.54
CA SER A 1 -3.94 42.56 5.21
C SER A 1 -3.03 43.59 4.52
N GLU A 2 -1.71 43.50 4.73
CA GLU A 2 -0.70 44.47 4.29
C GLU A 2 0.46 43.80 3.55
N LEU A 3 1.04 44.51 2.57
CA LEU A 3 2.31 44.17 1.96
C LEU A 3 3.40 44.94 2.69
N LEU A 4 4.34 44.23 3.26
CA LEU A 4 5.45 44.79 4.02
C LEU A 4 6.75 44.66 3.24
N LEU A 5 7.55 45.72 3.23
CA LEU A 5 8.98 45.65 2.95
C LEU A 5 9.69 45.36 4.26
N MET A 6 10.56 44.36 4.29
CA MET A 6 11.39 44.02 5.45
C MET A 6 12.86 44.18 5.09
N ASP A 7 13.62 44.88 5.94
CA ASP A 7 15.08 44.96 5.81
C ASP A 7 15.79 43.79 6.51
N ARG A 8 17.13 43.79 6.49
CA ARG A 8 17.94 42.67 7.02
C ARG A 8 17.93 42.62 8.54
N GLU A 9 17.59 43.72 9.18
CA GLU A 9 17.47 43.90 10.62
C GLU A 9 16.07 43.51 11.13
N GLY A 10 15.18 43.10 10.22
CA GLY A 10 13.81 42.69 10.53
C GLY A 10 12.85 43.86 10.73
N LYS A 11 13.27 45.10 10.44
CA LYS A 11 12.39 46.26 10.48
C LYS A 11 11.51 46.27 9.24
N THR A 12 10.23 46.57 9.45
CA THR A 12 9.21 46.51 8.40
C THR A 12 8.68 47.90 8.06
N LYS A 13 8.29 48.07 6.80
CA LYS A 13 7.59 49.24 6.27
C LYS A 13 6.40 48.76 5.44
N SER A 14 5.20 49.25 5.78
CA SER A 14 4.01 48.98 4.95
C SER A 14 4.16 49.66 3.58
N LEU A 15 4.10 48.87 2.52
CA LEU A 15 4.10 49.33 1.13
C LEU A 15 2.68 49.52 0.60
N TYR A 16 1.75 48.68 1.03
CA TYR A 16 0.36 48.72 0.63
C TYR A 16 -0.52 48.06 1.68
N ARG A 17 -1.66 48.68 1.98
CA ARG A 17 -2.69 48.12 2.86
C ARG A 17 -3.94 47.89 2.03
N LEU A 18 -4.49 46.67 2.09
CA LEU A 18 -5.74 46.38 1.42
C LEU A 18 -6.85 47.30 1.96
N PRO A 19 -7.67 47.91 1.08
CA PRO A 19 -8.86 48.64 1.48
C PRO A 19 -9.79 47.77 2.32
N GLU A 20 -10.44 48.36 3.32
CA GLU A 20 -11.32 47.62 4.24
C GLU A 20 -12.47 46.92 3.48
N ALA A 21 -12.99 47.53 2.42
CA ALA A 21 -14.01 46.93 1.56
C ALA A 21 -13.54 45.60 0.91
N TRP A 22 -12.27 45.52 0.52
CA TRP A 22 -11.69 44.33 -0.10
C TRP A 22 -11.40 43.25 0.94
N VAL A 23 -10.97 43.66 2.13
CA VAL A 23 -10.85 42.75 3.28
C VAL A 23 -12.22 42.15 3.62
N LYS A 24 -13.28 42.98 3.67
CA LYS A 24 -14.67 42.52 3.87
C LYS A 24 -15.16 41.59 2.75
N ALA A 25 -14.69 41.80 1.52
CA ALA A 25 -14.95 40.93 0.38
C ALA A 25 -14.08 39.66 0.33
N GLY A 26 -13.23 39.40 1.34
CA GLY A 26 -12.40 38.20 1.43
C GLY A 26 -11.13 38.23 0.56
N VAL A 27 -10.77 39.38 -0.02
CA VAL A 27 -9.55 39.51 -0.83
C VAL A 27 -8.32 39.40 0.05
N THR A 28 -7.36 38.59 -0.38
CA THR A 28 -6.07 38.39 0.29
C THR A 28 -4.93 38.97 -0.53
N LEU A 29 -3.94 39.56 0.14
CA LEU A 29 -2.72 40.07 -0.48
C LEU A 29 -1.60 39.06 -0.25
N HIS A 30 -1.09 38.46 -1.32
CA HIS A 30 -0.04 37.43 -1.28
C HIS A 30 0.87 37.52 -2.52
N GLU A 31 2.05 36.89 -2.45
CA GLU A 31 3.03 36.76 -3.56
C GLU A 31 3.42 38.07 -4.28
N PRO A 32 3.95 39.09 -3.57
CA PRO A 32 4.38 40.33 -4.21
C PRO A 32 5.48 40.06 -5.26
N ARG A 33 5.27 40.54 -6.50
CA ARG A 33 6.25 40.46 -7.59
C ARG A 33 6.71 41.86 -7.99
N PRO A 34 7.87 42.34 -7.50
CA PRO A 34 8.40 43.64 -7.92
C PRO A 34 8.66 43.67 -9.42
N ILE A 35 8.14 44.69 -10.11
CA ILE A 35 8.46 44.95 -11.51
C ILE A 35 9.79 45.70 -11.56
N ARG A 36 10.85 45.02 -12.00
CA ARG A 36 12.19 45.60 -12.15
C ARG A 36 12.94 44.94 -13.29
N SER A 37 13.89 45.66 -13.89
CA SER A 37 14.86 45.04 -14.80
C SER A 37 15.65 43.95 -14.08
N ARG A 38 15.98 42.88 -14.81
CA ARG A 38 16.80 41.77 -14.31
C ARG A 38 17.71 41.26 -15.42
N ALA A 39 18.87 40.73 -15.05
CA ALA A 39 19.72 40.02 -16.00
C ALA A 39 18.95 38.80 -16.52
N ARG A 40 19.04 38.54 -17.84
CA ARG A 40 18.47 37.35 -18.45
C ARG A 40 19.16 36.11 -17.88
N GLU A 41 18.39 35.09 -17.54
CA GLU A 41 18.95 33.82 -17.05
C GLU A 41 19.83 33.16 -18.10
N ARG A 42 20.83 32.39 -17.63
CA ARG A 42 21.65 31.55 -18.50
C ARG A 42 20.76 30.52 -19.19
N VAL A 43 20.80 30.48 -20.52
CA VAL A 43 20.16 29.44 -21.31
C VAL A 43 20.99 28.16 -21.22
N ILE A 44 20.39 27.08 -20.72
CA ILE A 44 21.02 25.75 -20.64
C ILE A 44 20.63 24.98 -21.91
N PRO A 45 21.59 24.38 -22.66
CA PRO A 45 21.28 23.56 -23.82
C PRO A 45 20.37 22.37 -23.46
N THR A 46 19.43 22.03 -24.34
CA THR A 46 18.61 20.82 -24.15
C THR A 46 19.48 19.57 -24.20
N ARG A 47 19.18 18.61 -23.33
CA ARG A 47 19.77 17.26 -23.32
C ARG A 47 18.73 16.20 -23.66
N ARG A 48 17.63 16.62 -24.29
CA ARG A 48 16.46 15.80 -24.57
C ARG A 48 16.30 15.68 -26.08
N ASP A 49 15.95 14.48 -26.52
CA ASP A 49 15.53 14.18 -27.88
C ASP A 49 14.12 13.58 -27.80
N GLU A 50 13.12 14.40 -28.14
CA GLU A 50 11.69 14.03 -28.03
C GLU A 50 11.28 12.93 -29.02
N ALA A 51 12.12 12.62 -30.02
CA ALA A 51 11.93 11.49 -30.93
C ALA A 51 12.31 10.13 -30.31
N GLN A 52 12.89 10.11 -29.10
CA GLN A 52 13.16 8.88 -28.36
C GLN A 52 11.99 8.54 -27.41
N ASP A 53 11.76 7.25 -27.17
CA ASP A 53 10.81 6.74 -26.17
C ASP A 53 11.45 6.41 -24.82
N THR A 54 12.79 6.43 -24.76
CA THR A 54 13.59 6.05 -23.59
C THR A 54 14.61 7.13 -23.24
N GLY A 55 15.14 7.04 -22.03
CA GLY A 55 16.38 7.69 -21.61
C GLY A 55 17.32 6.67 -20.96
N ARG A 56 18.53 7.10 -20.62
CA ARG A 56 19.58 6.24 -20.08
C ARG A 56 20.01 6.72 -18.70
N LEU A 57 20.23 5.76 -17.81
CA LEU A 57 20.70 6.00 -16.45
C LEU A 57 21.99 5.23 -16.18
N ILE A 58 22.98 5.92 -15.62
CA ILE A 58 24.25 5.34 -15.18
C ILE A 58 24.31 5.41 -13.65
N LEU A 59 24.50 4.26 -13.01
CA LEU A 59 24.91 4.15 -11.61
C LEU A 59 26.41 3.89 -11.59
N THR A 60 27.19 4.81 -11.03
CA THR A 60 28.67 4.69 -11.04
C THR A 60 29.15 3.58 -10.11
N ASP A 61 28.65 3.55 -8.86
CA ASP A 61 29.04 2.56 -7.85
C ASP A 61 27.91 2.34 -6.83
N ALA A 62 27.28 1.17 -6.87
CA ALA A 62 26.21 0.77 -5.95
C ALA A 62 26.62 0.69 -4.47
N TYR A 63 27.93 0.66 -4.16
CA TYR A 63 28.46 0.58 -2.79
C TYR A 63 28.78 1.95 -2.21
N THR A 64 28.81 3.00 -3.03
CA THR A 64 28.88 4.38 -2.57
C THR A 64 27.49 4.87 -2.19
N GLY A 65 27.33 5.50 -1.03
CA GLY A 65 26.02 5.99 -0.61
C GLY A 65 25.91 6.27 0.88
N ARG A 66 24.69 6.59 1.33
CA ARG A 66 24.41 6.78 2.75
C ARG A 66 23.84 5.51 3.37
N ARG A 67 24.29 5.18 4.58
CA ARG A 67 23.88 3.98 5.31
C ARG A 67 24.08 2.70 4.48
N MET A 68 25.32 2.44 4.11
CA MET A 68 25.76 1.26 3.36
C MET A 68 26.66 0.35 4.21
N GLU A 69 26.70 0.56 5.53
CA GLU A 69 27.51 -0.22 6.44
C GLU A 69 27.12 -1.71 6.36
N GLY A 70 28.13 -2.59 6.26
CA GLY A 70 27.93 -4.04 6.19
C GLY A 70 27.59 -4.60 4.81
N VAL A 71 27.41 -3.77 3.78
CA VAL A 71 27.28 -4.24 2.40
C VAL A 71 28.67 -4.56 1.83
N GLN A 72 28.86 -5.78 1.35
CA GLN A 72 30.15 -6.23 0.83
C GLN A 72 30.28 -5.89 -0.66
N GLN A 73 31.49 -5.50 -1.09
CA GLN A 73 31.80 -5.35 -2.52
C GLN A 73 31.49 -6.66 -3.27
N GLY A 74 30.83 -6.53 -4.42
CA GLY A 74 30.35 -7.66 -5.21
C GLY A 74 29.08 -8.35 -4.69
N GLU A 75 28.49 -7.96 -3.55
CA GLU A 75 27.25 -8.53 -3.04
C GLU A 75 26.04 -8.24 -3.93
N ILE A 76 25.92 -7.00 -4.43
CA ILE A 76 24.82 -6.55 -5.27
C ILE A 76 25.04 -7.08 -6.69
N LYS A 77 24.08 -7.85 -7.21
CA LYS A 77 24.14 -8.48 -8.54
C LYS A 77 23.19 -7.88 -9.55
N LYS A 78 22.08 -7.31 -9.09
CA LYS A 78 21.04 -6.74 -9.95
C LYS A 78 20.25 -5.66 -9.23
N LEU A 79 19.61 -4.79 -10.00
CA LEU A 79 18.64 -3.82 -9.53
C LEU A 79 17.26 -4.29 -9.96
N LEU A 80 16.34 -4.46 -9.01
CA LEU A 80 14.91 -4.55 -9.28
C LEU A 80 14.41 -3.16 -9.68
N VAL A 81 13.80 -3.05 -10.85
CA VAL A 81 13.23 -1.81 -11.38
C VAL A 81 11.74 -1.79 -11.08
N LEU A 82 11.33 -0.85 -10.24
CA LEU A 82 9.94 -0.62 -9.87
C LEU A 82 9.50 0.76 -10.35
N GLU A 83 8.25 0.87 -10.76
CA GLU A 83 7.61 2.13 -11.12
C GLU A 83 6.49 2.45 -10.14
N VAL A 84 6.45 3.68 -9.63
CA VAL A 84 5.30 4.18 -8.87
C VAL A 84 4.22 4.62 -9.85
N LEU A 85 3.03 4.03 -9.74
CA LEU A 85 1.95 4.27 -10.69
C LEU A 85 1.12 5.49 -10.29
N PRO A 86 0.83 6.41 -11.23
CA PRO A 86 0.00 7.57 -10.96
C PRO A 86 -1.42 7.11 -10.60
N MET A 87 -1.97 7.75 -9.57
CA MET A 87 -3.31 7.48 -9.10
C MET A 87 -4.27 8.48 -9.76
N PRO A 88 -5.37 8.02 -10.40
CA PRO A 88 -6.30 8.91 -11.07
C PRO A 88 -7.06 9.81 -10.08
N VAL A 89 -7.45 9.27 -8.92
CA VAL A 89 -8.16 10.00 -7.86
C VAL A 89 -7.87 9.39 -6.50
N HIS A 90 -7.72 10.24 -5.48
CA HIS A 90 -7.60 9.83 -4.08
C HIS A 90 -8.71 10.48 -3.25
N TYR A 91 -9.38 9.72 -2.37
CA TYR A 91 -10.51 10.22 -1.58
C TYR A 91 -10.18 10.56 -0.13
N THR A 92 -9.04 10.10 0.37
CA THR A 92 -8.63 10.29 1.78
C THR A 92 -7.20 10.81 1.85
N GLY A 93 -6.71 11.13 3.05
CA GLY A 93 -5.31 11.44 3.32
C GLY A 93 -4.49 10.22 3.77
N GLY A 94 -5.07 9.02 3.74
CA GLY A 94 -4.39 7.77 4.11
C GLY A 94 -4.36 6.76 2.99
N MET A 95 -4.09 5.50 3.31
CA MET A 95 -3.78 4.46 2.31
C MET A 95 -4.93 3.51 1.98
N ASP A 96 -6.15 3.74 2.47
CA ASP A 96 -7.22 2.74 2.38
C ASP A 96 -7.92 2.70 1.01
N PRO A 97 -8.23 1.51 0.46
CA PRO A 97 -7.88 0.18 0.97
C PRO A 97 -6.56 -0.38 0.38
N ILE A 98 -5.72 0.44 -0.27
CA ILE A 98 -4.46 0.02 -0.92
C ILE A 98 -3.57 -0.77 0.04
N SER A 99 -3.47 -0.36 1.30
CA SER A 99 -2.78 -1.13 2.33
C SER A 99 -3.31 -0.81 3.73
N TYR A 100 -2.75 -1.44 4.76
CA TYR A 100 -2.99 -1.08 6.16
C TYR A 100 -1.72 -0.49 6.78
N SER A 101 -1.70 0.83 6.95
CA SER A 101 -0.53 1.60 7.41
C SER A 101 0.70 1.47 6.51
N GLY A 102 0.61 0.98 5.27
CA GLY A 102 1.73 0.72 4.35
C GLY A 102 1.82 1.70 3.17
N THR A 103 1.98 1.18 1.96
CA THR A 103 2.02 1.99 0.72
C THR A 103 0.69 2.70 0.42
N PHE A 104 0.79 3.88 -0.19
CA PHE A 104 -0.34 4.70 -0.67
C PHE A 104 -0.60 4.51 -2.17
N THR A 105 0.37 3.93 -2.88
CA THR A 105 0.36 3.81 -4.35
C THR A 105 0.62 2.38 -4.74
N LEU A 106 0.14 2.01 -5.93
CA LEU A 106 0.51 0.77 -6.59
C LEU A 106 1.89 0.92 -7.21
N GLU A 107 2.69 -0.14 -7.08
CA GLU A 107 4.04 -0.23 -7.65
C GLU A 107 4.03 -1.29 -8.76
N ARG A 108 4.55 -0.94 -9.94
CA ARG A 108 4.72 -1.86 -11.06
C ARG A 108 6.11 -2.48 -11.03
N VAL A 109 6.21 -3.80 -11.08
CA VAL A 109 7.47 -4.52 -11.33
C VAL A 109 7.75 -4.52 -12.83
N LEU A 110 8.81 -3.84 -13.27
CA LEU A 110 9.25 -3.90 -14.67
C LEU A 110 10.19 -5.08 -14.92
N GLY A 111 11.00 -5.44 -13.91
CA GLY A 111 11.99 -6.51 -14.01
C GLY A 111 13.32 -6.11 -13.40
N THR A 112 14.42 -6.65 -13.93
CA THR A 112 15.76 -6.46 -13.36
C THR A 112 16.79 -5.94 -14.37
N ILE A 113 17.83 -5.29 -13.84
CA ILE A 113 19.01 -4.81 -14.55
C ILE A 113 20.26 -5.37 -13.88
N PRO A 114 21.27 -5.89 -14.61
CA PRO A 114 22.49 -6.40 -14.01
C PRO A 114 23.36 -5.27 -13.41
N VAL A 115 24.05 -5.59 -12.31
CA VAL A 115 25.11 -4.77 -11.71
C VAL A 115 26.44 -5.47 -11.94
N GLU A 116 27.42 -4.73 -12.45
CA GLU A 116 28.76 -5.24 -12.74
C GLU A 116 29.56 -5.52 -11.47
N ALA A 117 30.69 -6.22 -11.63
CA ALA A 117 31.56 -6.58 -10.51
C ALA A 117 32.14 -5.38 -9.76
N ASP A 118 32.28 -4.23 -10.41
CA ASP A 118 32.73 -2.96 -9.82
C ASP A 118 31.59 -2.16 -9.17
N GLY A 119 30.36 -2.70 -9.14
CA GLY A 119 29.18 -2.03 -8.59
C GLY A 119 28.48 -1.08 -9.56
N SER A 120 28.99 -0.92 -10.79
CA SER A 120 28.39 -0.04 -11.78
C SER A 120 27.18 -0.68 -12.48
N ALA A 121 26.23 0.14 -12.93
CA ALA A 121 25.13 -0.31 -13.78
C ALA A 121 24.80 0.75 -14.83
N TYR A 122 24.45 0.28 -16.02
CA TYR A 122 24.04 1.14 -17.14
C TYR A 122 22.77 0.56 -17.76
N MET A 123 21.74 1.39 -17.84
CA MET A 123 20.39 0.94 -18.18
C MET A 123 19.64 1.93 -19.05
N GLU A 124 18.78 1.38 -19.91
CA GLU A 124 17.81 2.10 -20.71
C GLU A 124 16.42 1.95 -20.06
N LEU A 125 15.75 3.08 -19.83
CA LEU A 125 14.47 3.14 -19.12
C LEU A 125 13.46 3.93 -19.95
N PRO A 126 12.17 3.53 -19.95
CA PRO A 126 11.11 4.30 -20.58
C PRO A 126 11.07 5.74 -20.07
N ALA A 127 11.00 6.72 -20.96
CA ALA A 127 11.03 8.13 -20.59
C ALA A 127 9.77 8.57 -19.82
N LEU A 128 9.91 9.63 -19.01
CA LEU A 128 8.81 10.31 -18.31
C LEU A 128 8.00 9.41 -17.36
N ARG A 129 8.62 8.35 -16.83
CA ARG A 129 8.05 7.44 -15.82
C ARG A 129 8.81 7.53 -14.50
N SER A 130 8.14 7.20 -13.40
CA SER A 130 8.66 7.38 -12.03
C SER A 130 9.25 6.08 -11.50
N PHE A 131 10.56 5.90 -11.62
CA PHE A 131 11.25 4.67 -11.22
C PHE A 131 11.96 4.79 -9.89
N PHE A 132 12.05 3.67 -9.19
CA PHE A 132 12.95 3.46 -8.07
C PHE A 132 13.52 2.05 -8.11
N PHE A 133 14.60 1.85 -7.36
CA PHE A 133 15.39 0.62 -7.44
C PHE A 133 15.53 -0.07 -6.09
N VAL A 134 15.53 -1.39 -6.12
CA VAL A 134 16.00 -2.23 -5.02
C VAL A 134 17.24 -2.98 -5.47
N ALA A 135 18.37 -2.73 -4.82
CA ALA A 135 19.58 -3.51 -5.03
C ALA A 135 19.37 -4.92 -4.45
N LEU A 136 19.60 -5.94 -5.27
CA LEU A 136 19.43 -7.34 -4.92
C LEU A 136 20.76 -8.08 -4.94
N ASP A 137 20.91 -9.05 -4.03
CA ASP A 137 22.02 -9.99 -4.03
C ASP A 137 21.81 -11.14 -5.05
N LYS A 138 22.71 -12.13 -5.02
CA LYS A 138 22.65 -13.31 -5.90
C LYS A 138 21.42 -14.20 -5.68
N ASP A 139 20.80 -14.12 -4.49
CA ASP A 139 19.68 -14.97 -4.06
C ASP A 139 18.36 -14.15 -4.07
N ASP A 140 18.33 -13.02 -4.80
CA ASP A 140 17.20 -12.09 -4.91
C ASP A 140 16.77 -11.46 -3.57
N ASN A 141 17.63 -11.40 -2.57
CA ASN A 141 17.34 -10.68 -1.33
C ASN A 141 17.64 -9.18 -1.49
N SER A 142 16.75 -8.35 -0.97
CA SER A 142 16.91 -6.91 -0.97
C SER A 142 18.08 -6.48 -0.08
N VAL A 143 19.11 -5.92 -0.69
CA VAL A 143 20.26 -5.32 0.01
C VAL A 143 19.92 -3.90 0.42
N LYS A 144 19.44 -3.08 -0.51
CA LYS A 144 19.13 -1.66 -0.27
C LYS A 144 17.98 -1.20 -1.17
N ARG A 145 17.02 -0.48 -0.59
CA ARG A 145 15.87 0.10 -1.31
C ARG A 145 15.96 1.62 -1.38
N MET A 146 15.74 2.17 -2.57
CA MET A 146 15.51 3.60 -2.77
C MET A 146 14.12 3.98 -2.23
N GLN A 147 14.04 5.02 -1.38
CA GLN A 147 12.78 5.54 -0.80
C GLN A 147 12.40 6.90 -1.40
N SER A 148 12.62 7.02 -2.71
CA SER A 148 12.31 8.14 -3.58
C SER A 148 12.15 7.56 -4.98
N PHE A 149 11.71 8.35 -5.94
CA PHE A 149 11.76 7.99 -7.35
C PHE A 149 12.65 8.97 -8.13
N LEU A 150 12.98 8.61 -9.36
CA LEU A 150 13.56 9.46 -10.39
C LEU A 150 12.86 9.21 -11.73
N SER A 151 13.15 10.06 -12.70
CA SER A 151 12.70 9.91 -14.08
C SER A 151 13.86 10.23 -15.03
N VAL A 152 13.82 9.65 -16.23
CA VAL A 152 14.68 10.04 -17.34
C VAL A 152 13.82 10.72 -18.41
N MET A 153 14.34 11.77 -19.03
CA MET A 153 13.68 12.41 -20.17
C MET A 153 13.97 11.65 -21.48
N PRO A 154 13.16 11.85 -22.54
CA PRO A 154 13.44 11.31 -23.87
C PRO A 154 14.86 11.65 -24.34
N GLY A 155 15.65 10.64 -24.70
CA GLY A 155 17.03 10.75 -25.18
C GLY A 155 18.06 11.24 -24.15
N GLU A 156 17.63 11.54 -22.92
CA GLU A 156 18.54 12.01 -21.89
C GLU A 156 19.45 10.87 -21.43
N THR A 157 20.73 11.19 -21.19
CA THR A 157 21.62 10.36 -20.39
C THR A 157 21.92 11.09 -19.09
N THR A 158 21.56 10.46 -17.98
CA THR A 158 21.79 10.98 -16.63
C THR A 158 22.53 9.97 -15.77
N SER A 159 23.12 10.41 -14.67
CA SER A 159 23.89 9.54 -13.79
C SER A 159 23.68 9.86 -12.31
N CYS A 160 23.81 8.82 -11.49
CA CYS A 160 24.02 8.92 -10.06
C CYS A 160 25.38 8.33 -9.68
N VAL A 161 25.95 8.83 -8.58
CA VAL A 161 27.21 8.30 -8.07
C VAL A 161 26.97 6.96 -7.40
N GLY A 162 25.90 6.84 -6.61
CA GLY A 162 25.67 5.66 -5.82
C GLY A 162 24.25 5.51 -5.27
N CYS A 163 24.09 4.67 -4.26
CA CYS A 163 22.80 4.44 -3.61
C CYS A 163 22.52 5.52 -2.56
N HIS A 164 21.85 6.60 -2.97
CA HIS A 164 21.36 7.66 -2.08
C HIS A 164 22.48 8.52 -1.45
N GLU A 165 23.53 8.78 -2.23
CA GLU A 165 24.59 9.75 -1.96
C GLU A 165 24.05 11.17 -1.75
N HIS A 166 24.89 12.07 -1.23
CA HIS A 166 24.50 13.47 -1.11
C HIS A 166 24.44 14.12 -2.49
N ARG A 167 23.42 14.94 -2.78
CA ARG A 167 23.23 15.56 -4.12
C ARG A 167 24.37 16.49 -4.55
N THR A 168 25.15 16.99 -3.60
CA THR A 168 26.34 17.82 -3.86
C THR A 168 27.64 17.02 -3.90
N TYR A 169 27.54 15.68 -3.78
CA TYR A 169 28.69 14.80 -3.85
C TYR A 169 29.08 14.65 -5.31
N ALA A 170 30.18 15.31 -5.69
CA ALA A 170 30.78 15.09 -6.99
C ALA A 170 31.42 13.69 -7.02
N VAL A 171 31.42 13.08 -8.20
CA VAL A 171 32.17 11.85 -8.45
C VAL A 171 33.64 12.10 -8.09
N LYS A 172 34.22 11.26 -7.22
CA LYS A 172 35.65 11.31 -6.88
C LYS A 172 36.51 10.69 -8.01
N ASN A 173 36.35 11.11 -9.27
CA ASN A 173 37.04 10.48 -10.40
C ASN A 173 37.96 11.44 -11.16
N THR A 174 39.19 11.61 -10.70
CA THR A 174 40.29 12.03 -11.60
C THR A 174 41.25 10.89 -11.96
N ASN A 175 41.29 9.78 -11.19
CA ASN A 175 42.25 8.67 -11.37
C ASN A 175 41.65 7.24 -11.32
N GLN A 176 40.33 7.06 -11.40
CA GLN A 176 39.68 5.73 -11.41
C GLN A 176 39.42 5.26 -12.85
N PRO A 177 39.48 3.94 -13.12
CA PRO A 177 39.14 3.37 -14.42
C PRO A 177 37.67 3.63 -14.79
N THR A 178 37.37 3.63 -16.09
CA THR A 178 36.00 3.72 -16.60
C THR A 178 35.13 2.60 -16.01
N PRO A 179 33.93 2.91 -15.47
CA PRO A 179 33.01 1.89 -14.95
C PRO A 179 32.74 0.78 -15.97
N LEU A 180 32.76 -0.48 -15.52
CA LEU A 180 32.58 -1.64 -16.38
C LEU A 180 31.27 -1.59 -17.18
N ALA A 181 30.20 -1.05 -16.59
CA ALA A 181 28.90 -0.95 -17.25
C ALA A 181 28.92 -0.02 -18.47
N LEU A 182 29.87 0.92 -18.55
CA LEU A 182 30.04 1.83 -19.70
C LEU A 182 30.89 1.21 -20.82
N MET A 183 31.48 0.03 -20.61
CA MET A 183 32.22 -0.70 -21.63
C MET A 183 31.30 -1.52 -22.55
N ARG A 184 29.99 -1.41 -22.36
CA ARG A 184 28.93 -2.07 -23.15
C ARG A 184 27.71 -1.17 -23.31
N GLU A 185 26.80 -1.58 -24.19
CA GLU A 185 25.51 -0.92 -24.38
C GLU A 185 24.64 -0.96 -23.11
N PRO A 186 23.73 0.03 -22.92
CA PRO A 186 22.84 0.05 -21.77
C PRO A 186 21.94 -1.18 -21.76
N SER A 187 21.74 -1.74 -20.57
CA SER A 187 20.88 -2.91 -20.39
C SER A 187 19.41 -2.50 -20.49
N ARG A 188 18.61 -3.26 -21.24
CA ARG A 188 17.14 -3.18 -21.17
C ARG A 188 16.65 -3.94 -19.95
N VAL A 189 15.54 -3.49 -19.37
CA VAL A 189 14.92 -4.18 -18.23
C VAL A 189 14.47 -5.57 -18.66
N THR A 190 14.90 -6.60 -17.91
CA THR A 190 14.51 -7.99 -18.15
C THR A 190 13.34 -8.35 -17.24
N PRO A 191 12.13 -8.61 -17.78
CA PRO A 191 10.97 -9.02 -16.97
C PRO A 191 11.26 -10.27 -16.16
N ILE A 192 10.65 -10.38 -14.97
CA ILE A 192 10.76 -11.57 -14.14
C ILE A 192 9.64 -12.55 -14.56
N PRO A 193 9.96 -13.75 -15.07
CA PRO A 193 8.95 -14.69 -15.54
C PRO A 193 7.94 -15.07 -14.45
N GLY A 194 6.66 -15.13 -14.80
CA GLY A 194 5.58 -15.54 -13.89
C GLY A 194 5.17 -14.51 -12.83
N ILE A 195 5.79 -13.32 -12.83
CA ILE A 195 5.45 -12.24 -11.89
C ILE A 195 4.52 -11.23 -12.58
N PRO A 196 3.37 -10.87 -11.98
CA PRO A 196 2.50 -9.84 -12.53
C PRO A 196 3.18 -8.47 -12.46
N GLU A 197 2.85 -7.61 -13.43
CA GLU A 197 3.32 -6.23 -13.40
C GLU A 197 2.83 -5.49 -12.16
N VAL A 198 1.56 -5.67 -11.77
CA VAL A 198 0.95 -5.05 -10.58
C VAL A 198 0.25 -6.13 -9.77
N PHE A 199 0.66 -6.25 -8.50
CA PHE A 199 0.12 -7.27 -7.60
C PHE A 199 -1.27 -6.93 -7.09
N ASP A 200 -2.08 -7.97 -6.91
CA ASP A 200 -3.36 -7.96 -6.22
C ASP A 200 -3.37 -9.12 -5.21
N PHE A 201 -3.48 -8.82 -3.91
CA PHE A 201 -3.29 -9.83 -2.87
C PHE A 201 -4.31 -10.99 -2.96
N PRO A 202 -5.63 -10.74 -3.08
CA PRO A 202 -6.60 -11.82 -3.31
C PRO A 202 -6.31 -12.67 -4.55
N ARG A 203 -5.85 -12.07 -5.65
CA ARG A 203 -5.55 -12.78 -6.90
C ARG A 203 -4.24 -13.58 -6.85
N ASP A 204 -3.18 -12.98 -6.32
CA ASP A 204 -1.81 -13.45 -6.52
C ASP A 204 -1.23 -14.17 -5.29
N ILE A 205 -1.59 -13.73 -4.08
CA ILE A 205 -0.99 -14.20 -2.83
C ILE A 205 -1.90 -15.18 -2.08
N GLN A 206 -3.20 -14.87 -2.03
CA GLN A 206 -4.16 -15.74 -1.34
C GLN A 206 -4.14 -17.19 -1.85
N PRO A 207 -4.04 -17.48 -3.17
CA PRO A 207 -4.01 -18.87 -3.64
C PRO A 207 -2.80 -19.67 -3.12
N ILE A 208 -1.66 -19.01 -2.91
CA ILE A 208 -0.47 -19.63 -2.32
C ILE A 208 -0.74 -19.96 -0.84
N LEU A 209 -1.36 -19.04 -0.11
CA LEU A 209 -1.77 -19.28 1.28
C LEU A 209 -2.82 -20.39 1.38
N ASP A 210 -3.79 -20.43 0.46
CA ASP A 210 -4.83 -21.46 0.40
C ASP A 210 -4.22 -22.86 0.22
N LYS A 211 -3.24 -22.97 -0.68
CA LYS A 211 -2.56 -24.23 -0.97
C LYS A 211 -1.68 -24.72 0.18
N HIS A 212 -0.96 -23.81 0.84
CA HIS A 212 0.16 -24.18 1.71
C HIS A 212 -0.04 -23.87 3.20
N CYS A 213 -0.90 -22.92 3.54
CA CYS A 213 -1.01 -22.39 4.90
C CYS A 213 -2.39 -22.60 5.52
N VAL A 214 -3.45 -22.51 4.71
CA VAL A 214 -4.84 -22.54 5.20
C VAL A 214 -5.21 -23.89 5.79
N THR A 215 -4.58 -24.99 5.40
CA THR A 215 -4.84 -26.32 6.01
C THR A 215 -4.66 -26.32 7.53
N CYS A 216 -3.69 -25.55 8.05
CA CYS A 216 -3.43 -25.36 9.48
C CYS A 216 -4.04 -24.06 10.03
N HIS A 217 -4.02 -22.98 9.25
CA HIS A 217 -4.42 -21.64 9.66
C HIS A 217 -5.82 -21.27 9.15
N ASN A 218 -6.83 -22.03 9.59
CA ASN A 218 -8.25 -21.81 9.29
C ASN A 218 -9.11 -21.81 10.57
N TYR A 219 -10.42 -21.66 10.43
CA TYR A 219 -11.36 -21.61 11.55
C TYR A 219 -11.66 -22.97 12.22
N ASP A 220 -11.28 -24.09 11.63
CA ASP A 220 -11.52 -25.43 12.18
C ASP A 220 -10.29 -25.96 12.93
N LYS A 221 -9.08 -25.65 12.45
CA LYS A 221 -7.80 -26.07 13.07
C LYS A 221 -7.16 -24.97 13.94
N TYR A 222 -7.34 -23.71 13.58
CA TYR A 222 -6.92 -22.48 14.31
C TYR A 222 -5.53 -22.56 14.97
N GLU A 223 -4.58 -23.21 14.30
CA GLU A 223 -3.24 -23.42 14.86
C GLU A 223 -2.47 -22.10 14.97
N GLY A 224 -1.74 -21.96 16.08
CA GLY A 224 -1.03 -20.72 16.41
C GLY A 224 -1.95 -19.52 16.67
N GLN A 225 -3.28 -19.73 16.74
CA GLN A 225 -4.29 -18.66 16.79
C GLN A 225 -4.20 -17.72 15.57
N VAL A 226 -3.94 -18.29 14.40
CA VAL A 226 -3.77 -17.57 13.14
C VAL A 226 -4.81 -18.04 12.13
N ILE A 227 -5.46 -17.09 11.46
CA ILE A 227 -6.37 -17.34 10.32
C ILE A 227 -5.75 -16.71 9.07
N LEU A 228 -5.50 -17.52 8.05
CA LEU A 228 -4.94 -17.11 6.77
C LEU A 228 -5.90 -17.35 5.60
N THR A 229 -7.19 -17.53 5.88
CA THR A 229 -8.20 -17.69 4.84
C THR A 229 -8.50 -16.34 4.16
N GLY A 230 -8.90 -16.41 2.88
CA GLY A 230 -9.30 -15.24 2.09
C GLY A 230 -10.66 -14.63 2.46
N ASP A 231 -11.28 -15.07 3.57
CA ASP A 231 -12.58 -14.57 4.02
C ASP A 231 -12.54 -13.06 4.24
N ARG A 232 -13.64 -12.40 3.87
CA ARG A 232 -13.78 -10.94 3.89
C ARG A 232 -14.12 -10.46 5.30
N GLY A 233 -13.26 -9.63 5.88
CA GLY A 233 -13.65 -8.73 6.96
C GLY A 233 -14.28 -7.44 6.41
N PRO A 234 -14.58 -6.45 7.28
CA PRO A 234 -15.20 -5.20 6.85
C PRO A 234 -14.42 -4.38 5.80
N LEU A 235 -13.08 -4.41 5.84
CA LEU A 235 -12.18 -3.74 4.86
C LEU A 235 -11.27 -4.77 4.18
N PHE A 236 -10.48 -5.49 4.96
CA PHE A 236 -9.46 -6.43 4.47
C PHE A 236 -9.93 -7.88 4.54
N SER A 237 -9.30 -8.78 3.77
CA SER A 237 -9.41 -10.21 4.04
C SER A 237 -8.73 -10.55 5.36
N HIS A 238 -9.16 -11.65 5.98
CA HIS A 238 -8.63 -12.09 7.28
C HIS A 238 -7.14 -12.41 7.18
N SER A 239 -6.71 -13.04 6.11
CA SER A 239 -5.30 -13.32 5.82
C SER A 239 -4.43 -12.06 5.73
N TYR A 240 -4.80 -11.08 4.88
CA TYR A 240 -4.04 -9.84 4.70
C TYR A 240 -3.91 -9.09 6.03
N TYR A 241 -5.03 -8.95 6.73
CA TYR A 241 -5.05 -8.27 8.02
C TYR A 241 -4.24 -9.03 9.07
N THR A 242 -4.37 -10.35 9.14
CA THR A 242 -3.65 -11.19 10.10
C THR A 242 -2.15 -11.13 9.89
N LEU A 243 -1.66 -11.23 8.65
CA LEU A 243 -0.24 -11.06 8.33
C LEU A 243 0.27 -9.68 8.75
N THR A 244 -0.53 -8.63 8.54
CA THR A 244 -0.20 -7.26 8.92
C THR A 244 -0.17 -7.07 10.44
N ALA A 245 -1.22 -7.49 11.15
CA ALA A 245 -1.31 -7.38 12.61
C ALA A 245 -0.27 -8.24 13.33
N LEU A 246 0.14 -9.38 12.74
CA LEU A 246 1.25 -10.21 13.21
C LEU A 246 2.64 -9.70 12.76
N GLN A 247 2.72 -8.55 12.09
CA GLN A 247 3.97 -7.95 11.61
C GLN A 247 4.81 -8.92 10.76
N GLN A 248 4.15 -9.75 9.95
CA GLN A 248 4.82 -10.72 9.07
C GLN A 248 5.46 -10.07 7.83
N ILE A 249 5.14 -8.81 7.56
CA ILE A 249 5.57 -8.04 6.39
C ILE A 249 6.21 -6.74 6.85
N VAL A 250 7.42 -6.46 6.35
CA VAL A 250 8.20 -5.25 6.63
C VAL A 250 8.29 -4.39 5.36
N ASP A 251 7.28 -3.56 5.14
CA ASP A 251 7.13 -2.63 4.00
C ASP A 251 7.48 -1.16 4.37
N GLY A 252 7.84 -0.91 5.63
CA GLY A 252 8.19 0.42 6.16
C GLY A 252 7.06 1.15 6.90
N ARG A 253 5.80 0.70 6.78
CA ARG A 253 4.62 1.11 7.57
C ARG A 253 4.35 2.63 7.72
N ASP A 254 4.46 3.42 6.65
CA ASP A 254 4.32 4.91 6.68
C ASP A 254 5.14 5.59 7.80
N GLN A 255 6.22 4.94 8.26
CA GLN A 255 7.06 5.53 9.28
C GLN A 255 7.81 6.71 8.66
N PRO A 256 8.01 7.83 9.41
CA PRO A 256 8.76 8.99 8.95
C PRO A 256 10.28 8.73 8.95
N ILE A 257 10.69 7.55 8.47
CA ILE A 257 12.06 7.06 8.39
C ILE A 257 12.41 6.88 6.92
N SER A 258 13.24 7.79 6.43
CA SER A 258 13.89 7.67 5.12
C SER A 258 15.31 7.12 5.28
N ASN A 259 15.89 6.69 4.16
CA ASN A 259 17.22 6.09 4.08
C ASN A 259 17.44 4.96 5.09
N ARG A 260 16.61 3.92 5.03
CA ARG A 260 16.76 2.73 5.90
C ARG A 260 18.12 2.06 5.73
N ALA A 261 18.58 1.36 6.77
CA ALA A 261 19.82 0.59 6.71
C ALA A 261 19.67 -0.57 5.69
N PRO A 262 20.77 -1.13 5.18
CA PRO A 262 20.72 -2.29 4.32
C PRO A 262 19.99 -3.44 5.02
N LYS A 263 19.26 -4.26 4.25
CA LYS A 263 18.54 -5.46 4.74
C LYS A 263 17.58 -5.21 5.92
N SER A 264 17.03 -3.99 6.04
CA SER A 264 16.11 -3.59 7.11
C SER A 264 14.67 -3.30 6.64
N ILE A 265 14.35 -3.59 5.39
CA ILE A 265 13.04 -3.44 4.75
C ILE A 265 12.94 -4.46 3.61
N GLY A 266 11.72 -4.83 3.23
CA GLY A 266 11.46 -5.74 2.12
C GLY A 266 11.37 -7.19 2.56
N ALA A 267 11.45 -8.09 1.59
CA ALA A 267 11.31 -9.53 1.79
C ALA A 267 12.39 -10.06 2.74
N VAL A 268 13.64 -9.59 2.64
CA VAL A 268 14.75 -10.06 3.47
C VAL A 268 14.54 -9.85 4.97
N SER A 269 13.77 -8.82 5.35
CA SER A 269 13.49 -8.48 6.76
C SER A 269 12.13 -8.99 7.22
N SER A 270 11.34 -9.58 6.33
CA SER A 270 9.95 -9.96 6.61
C SER A 270 9.88 -11.35 7.26
N PRO A 271 9.28 -11.50 8.46
CA PRO A 271 9.12 -12.80 9.11
C PRO A 271 8.37 -13.84 8.29
N LEU A 272 7.48 -13.42 7.38
CA LEU A 272 6.84 -14.32 6.42
C LEU A 272 7.88 -14.97 5.50
N MET A 273 8.78 -14.16 4.94
CA MET A 273 9.76 -14.64 3.97
C MET A 273 10.76 -15.60 4.61
N HIS A 274 11.16 -15.37 5.87
CA HIS A 274 11.98 -16.34 6.59
C HIS A 274 11.30 -17.71 6.69
N LYS A 275 10.00 -17.76 7.01
CA LYS A 275 9.23 -19.02 7.05
C LYS A 275 9.13 -19.69 5.69
N VAL A 276 8.98 -18.90 4.63
CA VAL A 276 8.96 -19.40 3.25
C VAL A 276 10.32 -20.01 2.85
N LEU A 277 11.43 -19.34 3.20
CA LEU A 277 12.78 -19.75 2.78
C LEU A 277 13.39 -20.86 3.64
N THR A 278 13.11 -20.90 4.94
CA THR A 278 13.66 -21.92 5.86
C THR A 278 12.70 -23.07 6.11
N HIS A 279 11.56 -23.11 5.41
CA HIS A 279 10.41 -23.97 5.66
C HIS A 279 9.71 -23.69 7.00
N HIS A 280 8.41 -23.97 7.03
CA HIS A 280 7.58 -23.91 8.24
C HIS A 280 6.87 -25.25 8.42
N ASN A 281 7.43 -26.09 9.30
CA ASN A 281 7.12 -27.53 9.36
C ASN A 281 7.39 -28.18 7.99
N ASP A 282 6.47 -28.99 7.48
CA ASP A 282 6.64 -29.74 6.23
C ASP A 282 6.21 -28.94 4.98
N VAL A 283 6.00 -27.63 5.10
CA VAL A 283 5.56 -26.78 3.99
C VAL A 283 6.77 -26.27 3.19
N SER A 284 6.72 -26.49 1.87
CA SER A 284 7.68 -25.94 0.91
C SER A 284 6.95 -25.35 -0.29
N LEU A 285 7.37 -24.16 -0.71
CA LEU A 285 6.85 -23.48 -1.89
C LEU A 285 7.75 -23.75 -3.10
N SER A 286 7.19 -23.62 -4.30
CA SER A 286 8.01 -23.60 -5.52
C SER A 286 8.83 -22.29 -5.60
N PRO A 287 9.89 -22.23 -6.44
CA PRO A 287 10.60 -20.99 -6.71
C PRO A 287 9.69 -19.86 -7.21
N GLU A 288 8.70 -20.18 -8.05
CA GLU A 288 7.73 -19.22 -8.58
C GLU A 288 6.81 -18.67 -7.48
N GLU A 289 6.26 -19.53 -6.62
CA GLU A 289 5.43 -19.13 -5.49
C GLU A 289 6.24 -18.29 -4.47
N THR A 290 7.50 -18.68 -4.24
CA THR A 290 8.44 -17.94 -3.40
C THR A 290 8.69 -16.53 -3.95
N ASN A 291 8.90 -16.42 -5.26
CA ASN A 291 9.11 -15.14 -5.93
C ASN A 291 7.84 -14.27 -5.96
N MET A 292 6.66 -14.87 -6.08
CA MET A 292 5.38 -14.15 -6.00
C MET A 292 5.25 -13.42 -4.66
N ILE A 293 5.51 -14.11 -3.54
CA ILE A 293 5.50 -13.49 -2.20
C ILE A 293 6.61 -12.44 -2.06
N ARG A 294 7.83 -12.78 -2.50
CA ARG A 294 8.99 -11.88 -2.41
C ARG A 294 8.73 -10.56 -3.10
N TYR A 295 8.36 -10.59 -4.38
CA TYR A 295 8.19 -9.38 -5.18
C TYR A 295 6.91 -8.63 -4.83
N TRP A 296 5.87 -9.28 -4.28
CA TRP A 296 4.74 -8.58 -3.68
C TRP A 296 5.17 -7.72 -2.49
N ILE A 297 6.04 -8.23 -1.62
CA ILE A 297 6.61 -7.45 -0.50
C ILE A 297 7.50 -6.31 -1.04
N GLU A 298 8.33 -6.59 -2.05
CA GLU A 298 9.17 -5.55 -2.66
C GLU A 298 8.33 -4.49 -3.40
N ALA A 299 7.13 -4.82 -3.90
CA ALA A 299 6.17 -3.91 -4.51
C ALA A 299 5.20 -3.26 -3.50
N GLY A 300 5.61 -3.17 -2.22
CA GLY A 300 4.89 -2.41 -1.20
C GLY A 300 3.74 -3.14 -0.51
N ALA A 301 3.59 -4.45 -0.75
CA ALA A 301 2.59 -5.32 -0.12
C ALA A 301 1.14 -4.79 -0.21
N ALA A 302 0.77 -4.27 -1.38
CA ALA A 302 -0.57 -3.76 -1.65
C ALA A 302 -1.64 -4.85 -1.49
N TYR A 303 -2.84 -4.43 -1.09
CA TYR A 303 -4.02 -5.30 -0.95
C TYR A 303 -4.79 -5.41 -2.28
N PRO A 304 -5.50 -4.38 -2.77
CA PRO A 304 -6.00 -4.37 -4.15
C PRO A 304 -4.89 -4.03 -5.14
N GLY A 305 -4.95 -4.61 -6.34
CA GLY A 305 -4.11 -4.25 -7.47
C GLY A 305 -4.72 -3.23 -8.42
N THR A 306 -5.74 -2.47 -7.97
CA THR A 306 -6.45 -1.47 -8.76
C THR A 306 -6.82 -0.25 -7.91
N TYR A 307 -6.69 0.94 -8.49
CA TYR A 307 -7.15 2.19 -7.89
C TYR A 307 -8.69 2.34 -7.92
N GLY A 308 -9.40 1.55 -8.72
CA GLY A 308 -10.86 1.51 -8.71
C GLY A 308 -11.46 1.07 -7.38
N ALA A 309 -10.66 0.43 -6.51
CA ALA A 309 -11.07 0.04 -5.15
C ALA A 309 -11.14 1.21 -4.16
N LEU A 310 -10.49 2.34 -4.44
CA LEU A 310 -10.44 3.48 -3.52
C LEU A 310 -11.83 4.05 -3.23
N GLY A 311 -12.10 4.39 -1.97
CA GLY A 311 -13.33 5.08 -1.57
C GLY A 311 -14.64 4.28 -1.72
N SER A 312 -14.60 2.97 -1.97
CA SER A 312 -15.80 2.15 -2.14
C SER A 312 -15.63 0.69 -1.71
N GLY A 313 -16.75 -0.04 -1.61
CA GLY A 313 -16.77 -1.49 -1.41
C GLY A 313 -16.36 -2.02 -0.04
N MET A 314 -16.15 -1.13 0.94
CA MET A 314 -15.78 -1.47 2.32
C MET A 314 -16.81 -0.92 3.31
N ILE A 315 -17.29 -1.74 4.24
CA ILE A 315 -18.13 -1.27 5.36
C ILE A 315 -17.24 -0.46 6.28
N GLY A 316 -17.63 0.74 6.73
CA GLY A 316 -16.77 1.55 7.61
C GLY A 316 -15.43 1.97 6.99
N GLY A 317 -15.32 2.07 5.65
CA GLY A 317 -14.16 2.67 4.97
C GLY A 317 -14.17 4.20 5.07
N TYR A 318 -13.31 4.89 4.32
CA TYR A 318 -13.21 6.35 4.40
C TYR A 318 -13.43 7.04 3.05
N TYR A 319 -14.04 8.22 3.11
CA TYR A 319 -14.26 9.13 1.98
C TYR A 319 -14.16 10.57 2.50
N GLU A 320 -13.35 11.41 1.86
CA GLU A 320 -13.04 12.78 2.30
C GLU A 320 -12.64 12.84 3.78
N ASN A 321 -11.73 11.94 4.19
CA ASN A 321 -11.26 11.78 5.58
C ASN A 321 -12.34 11.46 6.62
N SER A 322 -13.56 11.17 6.17
CA SER A 322 -14.68 10.80 7.02
C SER A 322 -15.00 9.33 6.85
N GLN A 323 -15.21 8.62 7.96
CA GLN A 323 -15.63 7.22 7.88
C GLN A 323 -17.06 7.14 7.31
N VAL A 324 -17.26 6.32 6.29
CA VAL A 324 -18.51 6.11 5.55
C VAL A 324 -19.01 4.68 5.69
N LEU A 325 -20.26 4.42 5.28
CA LEU A 325 -20.93 3.13 5.48
C LEU A 325 -20.84 2.64 6.93
N LYS A 326 -21.02 3.58 7.86
CA LYS A 326 -21.10 3.29 9.30
C LYS A 326 -22.35 2.48 9.58
N ASP A 327 -22.18 1.41 10.36
CA ASP A 327 -23.26 0.53 10.78
C ASP A 327 -23.78 0.87 12.19
N THR A 328 -23.29 1.93 12.81
CA THR A 328 -23.67 2.33 14.18
C THR A 328 -25.17 2.57 14.38
N THR A 329 -25.91 2.84 13.30
CA THR A 329 -27.36 3.04 13.34
C THR A 329 -28.18 1.78 13.06
N TRP A 330 -27.54 0.68 12.61
CA TRP A 330 -28.24 -0.55 12.25
C TRP A 330 -28.89 -1.18 13.50
N PRO A 331 -30.13 -1.70 13.40
CA PRO A 331 -30.77 -2.43 14.49
C PRO A 331 -29.93 -3.60 15.00
N GLU A 332 -29.30 -4.34 14.09
CA GLU A 332 -28.44 -5.49 14.37
C GLU A 332 -27.20 -5.06 15.16
N SER A 333 -26.54 -3.96 14.76
CA SER A 333 -25.36 -3.43 15.45
C SER A 333 -25.68 -3.00 16.88
N LYS A 334 -26.84 -2.37 17.11
CA LYS A 334 -27.29 -2.01 18.47
C LYS A 334 -27.51 -3.24 19.34
N LYS A 335 -28.25 -4.24 18.83
CA LYS A 335 -28.52 -5.50 19.55
C LYS A 335 -27.23 -6.27 19.85
N ALA A 336 -26.33 -6.38 18.88
CA ALA A 336 -25.04 -7.03 19.05
C ALA A 336 -24.15 -6.28 20.06
N ALA A 337 -24.10 -4.95 20.01
CA ALA A 337 -23.35 -4.15 20.98
C ALA A 337 -23.85 -4.37 22.42
N ASP A 338 -25.17 -4.46 22.61
CA ASP A 338 -25.78 -4.75 23.90
C ASP A 338 -25.46 -6.18 24.38
N ALA A 339 -25.49 -7.16 23.48
CA ALA A 339 -25.07 -8.54 23.76
C ALA A 339 -23.60 -8.61 24.18
N VAL A 340 -22.69 -7.98 23.42
CA VAL A 340 -21.26 -7.91 23.74
C VAL A 340 -21.03 -7.23 25.08
N LYS A 341 -21.78 -6.15 25.38
CA LYS A 341 -21.72 -5.46 26.68
C LYS A 341 -22.13 -6.38 27.83
N ARG A 342 -23.22 -7.13 27.68
CA ARG A 342 -23.71 -8.05 28.73
C ARG A 342 -22.78 -9.24 28.94
N ARG A 343 -22.29 -9.83 27.86
CA ARG A 343 -21.69 -11.18 27.88
C ARG A 343 -20.16 -11.18 27.86
N CYS A 344 -19.54 -10.17 27.26
CA CYS A 344 -18.10 -10.18 26.98
C CYS A 344 -17.33 -9.09 27.74
N ALA A 345 -17.99 -7.97 28.09
CA ALA A 345 -17.32 -6.81 28.67
C ALA A 345 -16.69 -7.04 30.05
N GLY A 346 -17.08 -8.10 30.77
CA GLY A 346 -16.43 -8.47 32.03
C GLY A 346 -14.95 -8.84 31.87
N CYS A 347 -14.57 -9.43 30.72
CA CYS A 347 -13.18 -9.81 30.42
C CYS A 347 -12.53 -8.92 29.35
N HIS A 348 -13.33 -8.35 28.45
CA HIS A 348 -12.86 -7.53 27.32
C HIS A 348 -12.88 -6.04 27.65
N THR A 349 -11.96 -5.64 28.54
CA THR A 349 -11.71 -4.24 28.94
C THR A 349 -10.30 -3.80 28.52
N GLY A 350 -10.02 -2.48 28.56
CA GLY A 350 -8.71 -1.92 28.24
C GLY A 350 -8.18 -2.37 26.87
N GLU A 351 -6.99 -2.98 26.87
CA GLU A 351 -6.30 -3.50 25.67
C GLU A 351 -7.01 -4.67 24.98
N ARG A 352 -8.00 -5.29 25.63
CA ARG A 352 -8.76 -6.43 25.09
C ARG A 352 -10.16 -6.03 24.60
N ILE A 353 -10.47 -4.74 24.54
CA ILE A 353 -11.79 -4.26 24.14
C ILE A 353 -12.18 -4.80 22.75
N LEU A 354 -13.43 -5.27 22.64
CA LEU A 354 -14.02 -5.78 21.41
C LEU A 354 -14.73 -4.67 20.63
N PRO A 355 -14.80 -4.78 19.29
CA PRO A 355 -15.56 -3.84 18.48
C PRO A 355 -17.06 -4.07 18.73
N LYS A 356 -17.80 -2.97 18.90
CA LYS A 356 -19.25 -3.00 19.11
C LYS A 356 -20.04 -3.07 17.81
N THR A 357 -19.42 -2.65 16.72
CA THR A 357 -20.04 -2.54 15.39
C THR A 357 -19.02 -2.93 14.33
N LEU A 358 -19.46 -3.19 13.09
CA LEU A 358 -18.59 -3.54 11.97
C LEU A 358 -17.65 -2.40 11.59
N SER A 359 -17.95 -1.15 11.97
CA SER A 359 -17.16 0.07 11.73
C SER A 359 -16.37 0.58 12.95
N ASP A 360 -16.34 -0.17 14.05
CA ASP A 360 -15.68 0.27 15.30
C ASP A 360 -14.17 0.00 15.30
N GLU A 361 -13.37 1.08 15.30
CA GLU A 361 -11.90 1.04 15.41
C GLU A 361 -11.39 0.90 16.85
N ARG A 362 -12.26 0.95 17.85
CA ARG A 362 -11.94 0.74 19.28
C ARG A 362 -10.87 1.68 19.81
N GLN A 363 -10.90 2.92 19.33
CA GLN A 363 -9.95 3.98 19.68
C GLN A 363 -8.50 3.65 19.29
N VAL A 364 -8.31 2.77 18.30
CA VAL A 364 -7.04 2.63 17.59
C VAL A 364 -7.11 3.55 16.38
N SER A 365 -6.04 4.33 16.15
CA SER A 365 -5.94 5.13 14.94
C SER A 365 -5.90 4.20 13.73
N PHE A 366 -6.87 4.33 12.84
CA PHE A 366 -6.84 3.59 11.58
C PHE A 366 -5.71 4.09 10.66
N TRP A 367 -5.46 5.40 10.65
CA TRP A 367 -4.48 6.03 9.76
C TRP A 367 -3.03 5.79 10.15
N ARG A 368 -2.76 5.75 11.46
CA ARG A 368 -1.41 5.59 12.03
C ARG A 368 -1.47 4.77 13.31
N PRO A 369 -1.81 3.47 13.24
CA PRO A 369 -1.79 2.61 14.40
C PRO A 369 -0.35 2.39 14.89
N ASP A 370 -0.14 2.26 16.20
CA ASP A 370 1.07 1.58 16.68
C ASP A 370 0.89 0.09 16.34
N MET A 371 1.76 -0.44 15.47
CA MET A 371 1.69 -1.84 15.03
C MET A 371 1.92 -2.85 16.17
N ARG A 372 2.38 -2.39 17.34
CA ARG A 372 2.51 -3.20 18.57
C ARG A 372 1.29 -3.09 19.48
N ASP A 373 0.29 -2.28 19.14
CA ASP A 373 -0.92 -2.13 19.94
C ASP A 373 -1.64 -3.49 20.05
N PRO A 374 -1.76 -4.06 21.26
CA PRO A 374 -2.36 -5.38 21.45
C PRO A 374 -3.82 -5.44 20.98
N ARG A 375 -4.51 -4.29 20.90
CA ARG A 375 -5.87 -4.22 20.39
C ARG A 375 -5.94 -4.69 18.94
N LEU A 376 -4.91 -4.55 18.11
CA LEU A 376 -4.96 -4.96 16.69
C LEU A 376 -5.36 -6.44 16.50
N ARG A 377 -5.04 -7.31 17.48
CA ARG A 377 -5.44 -8.73 17.47
C ARG A 377 -6.94 -8.97 17.44
N LEU A 378 -7.71 -8.03 18.00
CA LEU A 378 -9.17 -8.12 18.13
C LEU A 378 -9.89 -7.04 17.31
N ALA A 379 -9.24 -6.53 16.25
CA ALA A 379 -9.86 -5.54 15.38
C ALA A 379 -11.07 -6.10 14.62
N ARG A 380 -11.96 -5.19 14.22
CA ARG A 380 -13.10 -5.45 13.33
C ARG A 380 -12.74 -6.31 12.11
N HIS A 381 -11.53 -6.18 11.58
CA HIS A 381 -11.02 -6.94 10.43
C HIS A 381 -10.69 -8.40 10.75
N ALA A 382 -10.35 -8.70 12.02
CA ALA A 382 -10.01 -10.05 12.47
C ALA A 382 -11.24 -10.80 13.01
N VAL A 383 -12.15 -10.10 13.69
CA VAL A 383 -13.18 -10.78 14.50
C VAL A 383 -14.52 -10.99 13.79
N PHE A 384 -14.80 -10.22 12.74
CA PHE A 384 -16.00 -10.37 11.92
C PHE A 384 -15.66 -11.00 10.57
N ASN A 385 -16.24 -12.17 10.28
CA ASN A 385 -16.18 -12.82 8.98
C ASN A 385 -17.49 -12.56 8.23
N LEU A 386 -17.41 -11.83 7.12
CA LEU A 386 -18.55 -11.45 6.28
C LEU A 386 -18.73 -12.37 5.07
N THR A 387 -17.83 -13.34 4.87
CA THR A 387 -17.99 -14.41 3.88
C THR A 387 -18.76 -15.59 4.46
N ARG A 388 -18.45 -15.95 5.72
CA ARG A 388 -19.07 -17.01 6.50
C ARG A 388 -19.37 -16.47 7.91
N PRO A 389 -20.53 -15.82 8.12
CA PRO A 389 -20.89 -15.17 9.37
C PRO A 389 -20.70 -16.03 10.62
N ASP A 390 -21.05 -17.32 10.53
CA ASP A 390 -20.95 -18.32 11.59
C ASP A 390 -19.50 -18.64 12.00
N LYS A 391 -18.52 -18.36 11.13
CA LYS A 391 -17.09 -18.50 11.41
C LYS A 391 -16.45 -17.25 12.02
N SER A 392 -17.22 -16.21 12.31
CA SER A 392 -16.70 -15.01 12.99
C SER A 392 -16.11 -15.37 14.36
N LEU A 393 -14.90 -14.87 14.68
CA LEU A 393 -14.30 -15.11 16.00
C LEU A 393 -15.16 -14.55 17.14
N MET A 394 -15.94 -13.49 16.89
CA MET A 394 -16.96 -12.99 17.82
C MET A 394 -18.02 -14.03 18.23
N LEU A 395 -18.19 -15.10 17.44
CA LEU A 395 -19.10 -16.21 17.70
C LEU A 395 -18.36 -17.46 18.13
N LEU A 396 -17.27 -17.82 17.44
CA LEU A 396 -16.53 -19.05 17.72
C LEU A 396 -15.82 -19.04 19.07
N ALA A 397 -15.13 -17.94 19.41
CA ALA A 397 -14.37 -17.86 20.66
C ALA A 397 -15.22 -18.05 21.94
N PRO A 398 -16.40 -17.42 22.06
CA PRO A 398 -17.27 -17.57 23.25
C PRO A 398 -18.17 -18.82 23.25
N LEU A 399 -18.34 -19.49 22.12
CA LEU A 399 -19.22 -20.67 22.00
C LEU A 399 -18.54 -21.94 22.52
N ALA A 400 -19.30 -22.79 23.20
CA ALA A 400 -18.84 -24.07 23.72
C ALA A 400 -18.27 -25.00 22.63
N LYS A 401 -17.24 -25.78 22.99
CA LYS A 401 -16.66 -26.80 22.10
C LYS A 401 -17.69 -27.82 21.62
N ALA A 402 -18.60 -28.25 22.51
CA ALA A 402 -19.68 -29.17 22.17
C ALA A 402 -20.67 -28.61 21.13
N ALA A 403 -20.76 -27.29 20.98
CA ALA A 403 -21.58 -26.61 19.97
C ALA A 403 -20.77 -26.17 18.73
N GLY A 404 -19.52 -26.63 18.61
CA GLY A 404 -18.62 -26.32 17.50
C GLY A 404 -17.90 -24.97 17.62
N GLY A 405 -17.87 -24.36 18.80
CA GLY A 405 -17.04 -23.20 19.10
C GLY A 405 -15.65 -23.58 19.63
N TYR A 406 -14.83 -22.59 19.97
CA TYR A 406 -13.51 -22.81 20.54
C TYR A 406 -13.53 -22.93 22.07
N GLY A 407 -14.53 -22.35 22.73
CA GLY A 407 -14.61 -22.28 24.19
C GLY A 407 -13.45 -21.52 24.84
N LEU A 408 -12.92 -20.50 24.14
CA LEU A 408 -11.80 -19.67 24.62
C LEU A 408 -12.26 -18.64 25.65
N CYS A 409 -13.45 -18.05 25.46
CA CYS A 409 -14.01 -17.13 26.44
C CYS A 409 -14.85 -17.91 27.45
N LYS A 410 -14.56 -17.72 28.73
CA LYS A 410 -15.26 -18.39 29.83
C LYS A 410 -15.78 -17.38 30.84
N LEU A 411 -16.94 -17.67 31.41
CA LEU A 411 -17.50 -16.98 32.56
C LEU A 411 -17.22 -17.81 33.80
N THR A 412 -16.73 -17.16 34.85
CA THR A 412 -16.53 -17.77 36.16
C THR A 412 -17.70 -17.41 37.06
N ASP A 413 -18.35 -18.41 37.66
CA ASP A 413 -19.41 -18.17 38.65
C ASP A 413 -18.85 -17.78 40.02
N GLN A 414 -19.73 -17.47 40.98
CA GLN A 414 -19.34 -17.09 42.34
C GLN A 414 -18.64 -18.24 43.11
N ALA A 415 -18.82 -19.48 42.67
CA ALA A 415 -18.19 -20.67 43.23
C ALA A 415 -16.86 -21.03 42.53
N GLY A 416 -16.43 -20.24 41.54
CA GLY A 416 -15.18 -20.43 40.81
C GLY A 416 -15.27 -21.38 39.62
N HIS A 417 -16.45 -21.89 39.25
CA HIS A 417 -16.58 -22.79 38.10
C HIS A 417 -16.59 -22.00 36.79
N GLU A 418 -15.80 -22.46 35.83
CA GLU A 418 -15.76 -21.89 34.50
C GLU A 418 -16.77 -22.57 33.56
N ARG A 419 -17.54 -21.76 32.84
CA ARG A 419 -18.43 -22.21 31.77
C ARG A 419 -18.24 -21.37 30.51
N PRO A 420 -18.52 -21.91 29.31
CA PRO A 420 -18.49 -21.11 28.09
C PRO A 420 -19.49 -19.95 28.19
N VAL A 421 -19.19 -18.83 27.51
CA VAL A 421 -20.10 -17.67 27.47
C VAL A 421 -21.43 -18.05 26.83
N PHE A 422 -21.40 -18.86 25.75
CA PHE A 422 -22.58 -19.43 25.10
C PHE A 422 -22.50 -20.96 25.09
N SER A 423 -23.50 -21.62 25.66
CA SER A 423 -23.58 -23.09 25.65
C SER A 423 -23.92 -23.65 24.26
N ASP A 424 -24.77 -22.94 23.52
CA ASP A 424 -25.22 -23.29 22.18
C ASP A 424 -25.55 -22.05 21.35
N ARG A 425 -25.98 -22.26 20.11
CA ARG A 425 -26.25 -21.21 19.13
C ARG A 425 -27.64 -20.57 19.30
N ASN A 426 -28.54 -21.13 20.10
CA ASN A 426 -29.90 -20.62 20.29
C ASN A 426 -29.98 -19.48 21.32
N ASP A 427 -28.89 -19.20 22.03
CA ASP A 427 -28.81 -18.06 22.95
C ASP A 427 -29.17 -16.74 22.23
N PRO A 428 -30.12 -15.95 22.74
CA PRO A 428 -30.54 -14.70 22.10
C PRO A 428 -29.40 -13.70 21.86
N ASP A 429 -28.40 -13.66 22.75
CA ASP A 429 -27.24 -12.79 22.62
C ASP A 429 -26.27 -13.31 21.55
N TYR A 430 -26.12 -14.64 21.42
CA TYR A 430 -25.37 -15.24 20.31
C TYR A 430 -26.02 -14.89 18.97
N GLN A 431 -27.34 -15.06 18.88
CA GLN A 431 -28.12 -14.75 17.67
C GLN A 431 -28.07 -13.27 17.31
N ALA A 432 -28.03 -12.37 18.30
CA ALA A 432 -27.85 -10.93 18.05
C ALA A 432 -26.49 -10.61 17.41
N ILE A 433 -25.40 -11.24 17.88
CA ILE A 433 -24.06 -11.06 17.30
C ILE A 433 -23.99 -11.69 15.91
N TRP A 434 -24.60 -12.86 15.70
CA TRP A 434 -24.65 -13.52 14.40
C TRP A 434 -25.43 -12.67 13.38
N ALA A 435 -26.57 -12.09 13.80
CA ALA A 435 -27.37 -11.20 12.95
C ALA A 435 -26.58 -9.99 12.46
N LEU A 436 -25.68 -9.42 13.28
CA LEU A 436 -24.77 -8.36 12.83
C LEU A 436 -23.81 -8.86 11.74
N CYS A 437 -23.19 -10.02 11.94
CA CYS A 437 -22.27 -10.60 10.95
C CYS A 437 -22.99 -10.89 9.62
N HIS A 438 -24.20 -11.43 9.69
CA HIS A 438 -25.05 -11.70 8.53
C HIS A 438 -25.52 -10.40 7.84
N ALA A 439 -25.92 -9.37 8.58
CA ALA A 439 -26.23 -8.06 8.01
C ALA A 439 -25.02 -7.45 7.29
N GLY A 440 -23.82 -7.64 7.83
CA GLY A 440 -22.57 -7.27 7.17
C GLY A 440 -22.33 -8.01 5.85
N GLN A 441 -22.57 -9.33 5.82
CA GLN A 441 -22.52 -10.12 4.59
C GLN A 441 -23.50 -9.59 3.53
N LEU A 442 -24.77 -9.39 3.90
CA LEU A 442 -25.78 -8.85 2.98
C LEU A 442 -25.43 -7.46 2.46
N CYS A 443 -24.87 -6.60 3.32
CA CYS A 443 -24.38 -5.29 2.91
C CYS A 443 -23.24 -5.43 1.90
N LEU A 444 -22.26 -6.30 2.16
CA LEU A 444 -21.14 -6.56 1.26
C LEU A 444 -21.60 -7.13 -0.08
N ASP A 445 -22.61 -8.01 -0.07
CA ASP A 445 -23.22 -8.54 -1.29
C ASP A 445 -23.97 -7.48 -2.10
N LYS A 446 -24.45 -6.40 -1.45
CA LYS A 446 -25.08 -5.28 -2.13
C LYS A 446 -24.07 -4.29 -2.69
N ILE A 447 -23.07 -3.88 -1.90
CA ILE A 447 -22.10 -2.85 -2.31
C ILE A 447 -21.00 -3.41 -3.18
N LYS A 448 -20.70 -4.71 -3.04
CA LYS A 448 -19.57 -5.45 -3.62
C LYS A 448 -18.20 -4.85 -3.26
N ARG A 449 -17.18 -5.69 -3.24
CA ARG A 449 -15.78 -5.30 -3.04
C ARG A 449 -15.01 -5.56 -4.34
N PHE A 450 -13.87 -4.90 -4.54
CA PHE A 450 -13.08 -5.00 -5.79
C PHE A 450 -12.80 -6.44 -6.26
N ASP A 451 -12.71 -7.38 -5.32
CA ASP A 451 -12.50 -8.81 -5.52
C ASP A 451 -13.81 -9.63 -5.57
N MET A 452 -14.96 -8.98 -5.82
CA MET A 452 -16.27 -9.61 -5.92
C MET A 452 -16.88 -9.38 -7.31
N PRO A 453 -17.52 -10.40 -7.90
CA PRO A 453 -18.24 -10.26 -9.15
C PRO A 453 -19.30 -9.14 -9.09
N GLY A 454 -19.33 -8.30 -10.11
CA GLY A 454 -20.27 -7.19 -10.24
C GLY A 454 -19.87 -5.91 -9.47
N PHE A 455 -18.67 -5.84 -8.90
CA PHE A 455 -18.14 -4.61 -8.33
C PHE A 455 -18.18 -3.44 -9.32
N GLN A 456 -18.44 -2.25 -8.79
CA GLN A 456 -18.44 -1.00 -9.56
C GLN A 456 -17.56 0.03 -8.83
N PRO A 457 -16.57 0.64 -9.51
CA PRO A 457 -15.75 1.69 -8.92
C PRO A 457 -16.60 2.94 -8.60
N PRO A 458 -16.14 3.82 -7.70
CA PRO A 458 -16.89 5.02 -7.34
C PRO A 458 -16.99 6.01 -8.51
N LYS A 459 -17.99 6.88 -8.46
CA LYS A 459 -18.26 7.88 -9.51
C LYS A 459 -17.06 8.77 -9.84
N GLY A 460 -16.26 9.15 -8.84
CA GLY A 460 -15.07 9.99 -9.09
C GLY A 460 -13.99 9.27 -9.90
N TYR A 461 -13.81 7.96 -9.71
CA TYR A 461 -12.88 7.15 -10.50
C TYR A 461 -13.36 7.08 -11.95
N VAL A 462 -14.66 6.80 -12.15
CA VAL A 462 -15.28 6.80 -13.49
C VAL A 462 -15.13 8.16 -14.16
N HIS A 463 -15.33 9.25 -13.42
CA HIS A 463 -15.15 10.61 -13.92
C HIS A 463 -13.71 10.86 -14.40
N GLU A 464 -12.69 10.43 -13.64
CA GLU A 464 -11.31 10.58 -14.08
C GLU A 464 -11.00 9.72 -15.31
N MET A 465 -11.49 8.48 -15.37
CA MET A 465 -11.36 7.66 -16.59
C MET A 465 -11.99 8.35 -17.81
N GLN A 466 -13.10 9.07 -17.64
CA GLN A 466 -13.71 9.88 -18.70
C GLN A 466 -12.90 11.13 -19.04
N ARG A 467 -12.35 11.81 -18.02
CA ARG A 467 -11.53 13.01 -18.17
C ARG A 467 -10.24 12.72 -18.95
N TYR A 468 -9.62 11.57 -18.70
CA TYR A 468 -8.42 11.11 -19.41
C TYR A 468 -8.73 10.40 -20.75
N GLY A 469 -10.01 10.36 -21.18
CA GLY A 469 -10.41 9.79 -22.47
C GLY A 469 -10.35 8.26 -22.54
N ILE A 470 -10.22 7.58 -21.40
CA ILE A 470 -10.23 6.12 -21.30
C ILE A 470 -11.66 5.58 -21.44
N LEU A 471 -12.63 6.31 -20.89
CA LEU A 471 -14.05 6.04 -21.04
C LEU A 471 -14.76 7.17 -21.82
N PRO A 472 -15.78 6.88 -22.65
CA PRO A 472 -16.58 7.91 -23.30
C PRO A 472 -17.31 8.81 -22.28
N LYS A 473 -17.48 10.12 -22.54
CA LYS A 473 -18.19 11.02 -21.60
C LYS A 473 -19.65 10.63 -21.34
N GLU A 474 -20.31 9.99 -22.32
CA GLU A 474 -21.70 9.55 -22.22
C GLU A 474 -21.87 8.18 -21.54
N SER A 475 -20.77 7.50 -21.20
CA SER A 475 -20.81 6.18 -20.56
C SER A 475 -21.31 6.19 -19.10
N SER A 476 -21.76 7.34 -18.58
CA SER A 476 -22.26 7.47 -17.21
C SER A 476 -23.66 8.09 -17.16
N GLN A 477 -24.67 7.24 -16.91
CA GLN A 477 -25.70 7.45 -15.86
C GLN A 477 -26.79 6.35 -15.84
N ASN A 478 -27.10 5.69 -16.96
CA ASN A 478 -28.31 4.85 -17.06
C ASN A 478 -28.10 3.40 -17.55
N GLN A 479 -26.87 2.92 -17.74
CA GLN A 479 -26.62 1.50 -18.02
C GLN A 479 -25.48 0.97 -17.15
N PRO A 480 -25.70 -0.08 -16.34
CA PRO A 480 -24.64 -0.73 -15.58
C PRO A 480 -23.75 -1.53 -16.53
N LEU A 481 -22.81 -0.86 -17.18
CA LEU A 481 -21.68 -1.53 -17.82
C LEU A 481 -20.81 -2.12 -16.72
N ALA A 482 -20.50 -3.41 -16.80
CA ALA A 482 -19.52 -4.03 -15.94
C ALA A 482 -18.15 -3.40 -16.25
N LEU A 483 -17.70 -2.48 -15.40
CA LEU A 483 -16.40 -1.83 -15.55
C LEU A 483 -15.30 -2.73 -14.97
N ASP A 484 -14.31 -3.05 -15.81
CA ASP A 484 -13.09 -3.71 -15.36
C ASP A 484 -12.07 -2.65 -14.94
N SER A 485 -12.03 -2.36 -13.64
CA SER A 485 -11.10 -1.37 -13.06
C SER A 485 -9.62 -1.71 -13.34
N TYR A 486 -9.26 -2.99 -13.47
CA TYR A 486 -7.89 -3.38 -13.77
C TYR A 486 -7.50 -3.02 -15.21
N ALA A 487 -8.39 -3.27 -16.17
CA ALA A 487 -8.17 -2.88 -17.56
C ALA A 487 -8.18 -1.35 -17.73
N LEU A 488 -9.06 -0.65 -17.00
CA LEU A 488 -9.13 0.81 -17.01
C LEU A 488 -7.86 1.45 -16.44
N ASP A 489 -7.34 0.95 -15.32
CA ASP A 489 -6.08 1.42 -14.75
C ASP A 489 -4.91 1.20 -15.74
N GLN A 490 -4.85 0.04 -16.39
CA GLN A 490 -3.82 -0.23 -17.40
C GLN A 490 -3.90 0.72 -18.60
N ALA A 491 -5.11 1.00 -19.09
CA ALA A 491 -5.32 1.97 -20.17
C ALA A 491 -4.97 3.39 -19.72
N TYR A 492 -5.34 3.77 -18.50
CA TYR A 492 -4.98 5.05 -17.90
C TYR A 492 -3.46 5.22 -17.82
N TRP A 493 -2.72 4.26 -17.27
CA TRP A 493 -1.26 4.34 -17.18
C TRP A 493 -0.60 4.45 -18.56
N LYS A 494 -1.09 3.69 -19.55
CA LYS A 494 -0.58 3.76 -20.93
C LYS A 494 -0.85 5.11 -21.60
N SER A 495 -1.97 5.76 -21.29
CA SER A 495 -2.30 7.08 -21.83
C SER A 495 -1.31 8.18 -21.39
N LEU A 496 -0.55 7.94 -20.33
CA LEU A 496 0.45 8.86 -19.80
C LEU A 496 1.86 8.62 -20.34
N TRP A 497 2.07 7.56 -21.14
CA TRP A 497 3.38 7.24 -21.70
C TRP A 497 3.76 8.21 -22.82
N HIS A 498 5.02 8.66 -22.79
CA HIS A 498 5.58 9.50 -23.86
C HIS A 498 5.38 8.85 -25.23
N GLN A 499 4.84 9.62 -26.17
CA GLN A 499 4.73 9.24 -27.56
C GLN A 499 5.80 10.02 -28.31
N PRO A 500 6.83 9.35 -28.88
CA PRO A 500 7.83 10.02 -29.69
C PRO A 500 7.18 10.89 -30.76
N SER A 501 7.61 12.14 -30.87
CA SER A 501 7.18 12.96 -31.99
C SER A 501 7.66 12.29 -33.28
N GLN A 502 6.74 12.03 -34.21
CA GLN A 502 7.17 11.76 -35.58
C GLN A 502 7.92 13.00 -36.02
N SER A 503 9.21 12.87 -36.32
CA SER A 503 10.02 13.97 -36.80
C SER A 503 9.31 14.60 -37.99
N GLN A 504 8.69 15.77 -37.78
CA GLN A 504 8.44 16.69 -38.86
C GLN A 504 9.82 17.21 -39.26
N HIS A 505 10.48 16.46 -40.15
CA HIS A 505 11.61 16.97 -40.91
C HIS A 505 11.09 18.17 -41.71
N HIS A 506 11.28 19.38 -41.16
CA HIS A 506 11.14 20.64 -41.86
C HIS A 506 12.52 21.19 -42.21
#